data_AF-A0A964YEE9-F1
#
_entry.id   AF-A0A964YEE9-F1
#
_cell.length_a   1.000
_cell.length_b   1.000
_cell.length_c   1.000
_cell.angle_alpha   90.00
_cell.angle_beta   90.00
_cell.angle_gamma   90.00
#
_symmetry.space_group_name_H-M   'P 1'
#
loop_
_entity.id
_entity.type
_entity.pdbx_description
1 polymer ?
#
loop_
_entity_poly.entity_id
_entity_poly.type
_entity_poly.pdbx_seq_one_letter_code
_entity_poly.pdbx_strand_id
1 'polypeptide(L)'
;MRLSITQFVAQPRHPNHIAEVIETSTTEFLAQCLDTEQLGFPTMPPFGSWVCSQDEDSGNQLYGIVYHVTTSPIDSIHRARALGLSLGELREQQPQIFALLKTEFRAVIVGFKPPMVGGNSFV
;
A
#
# COMPACT_ATOMS: atom_id res chain seq x y z
N MET A 1 -28.20 -6.30 16.68
CA MET A 1 -28.43 -6.00 15.26
C MET A 1 -27.16 -6.34 14.51
N ARG A 2 -27.18 -7.31 13.58
CA ARG A 2 -25.99 -7.65 12.76
C ARG A 2 -25.82 -6.53 11.75
N LEU A 3 -24.78 -5.70 11.92
CA LEU A 3 -24.33 -4.79 10.88
C LEU A 3 -23.88 -5.67 9.70
N SER A 4 -24.64 -5.60 8.61
CA SER A 4 -24.24 -6.11 7.31
C SER A 4 -22.92 -5.42 6.94
N ILE A 5 -21.82 -6.18 6.93
CA ILE A 5 -20.60 -5.74 6.26
C ILE A 5 -20.99 -5.48 4.81
N THR A 6 -21.03 -4.20 4.44
CA THR A 6 -21.04 -3.78 3.05
C THR A 6 -19.84 -4.46 2.42
N GLN A 7 -20.09 -5.42 1.52
CA GLN A 7 -19.06 -5.95 0.65
C GLN A 7 -18.54 -4.77 -0.17
N PHE A 8 -17.40 -4.21 0.21
CA PHE A 8 -16.66 -3.29 -0.64
C PHE A 8 -16.26 -4.10 -1.88
N VAL A 9 -17.07 -3.96 -2.94
CA VAL A 9 -16.72 -4.45 -4.26
C VAL A 9 -15.46 -3.69 -4.64
N ALA A 10 -14.32 -4.39 -4.69
CA ALA A 10 -13.07 -3.81 -5.15
C ALA A 10 -13.30 -3.25 -6.56
N GLN A 11 -13.31 -1.93 -6.69
CA GLN A 11 -13.39 -1.26 -7.98
C GLN A 11 -12.19 -1.69 -8.84
N PRO A 12 -12.32 -1.70 -10.18
CA PRO A 12 -11.20 -2.01 -11.06
C PRO A 12 -10.03 -1.08 -10.75
N ARG A 13 -8.99 -1.64 -10.12
CA ARG A 13 -7.79 -0.90 -9.70
C ARG A 13 -7.03 -0.45 -10.94
N HIS A 14 -6.54 0.79 -10.93
CA HIS A 14 -5.59 1.21 -11.95
C HIS A 14 -4.36 0.29 -11.88
N PRO A 15 -3.84 -0.24 -13.00
CA PRO A 15 -2.75 -1.22 -12.99
C PRO A 15 -1.45 -0.70 -12.33
N ASN A 16 -1.34 0.61 -12.14
CA ASN A 16 -0.19 1.26 -11.51
C ASN A 16 -0.43 1.63 -10.03
N HIS A 17 -1.60 1.32 -9.46
CA HIS A 17 -1.87 1.55 -8.04
C HIS A 17 -1.41 0.35 -7.23
N ILE A 18 -0.31 0.52 -6.52
CA ILE A 18 0.33 -0.56 -5.75
C ILE A 18 -0.11 -0.59 -4.28
N ALA A 19 -0.72 0.50 -3.79
CA ALA A 19 -1.02 0.69 -2.37
C ALA A 19 -2.13 1.71 -2.13
N GLU A 20 -2.71 1.67 -0.94
CA GLU A 20 -3.68 2.63 -0.41
C GLU A 20 -3.06 3.41 0.75
N VAL A 21 -3.20 4.74 0.75
CA VAL A 21 -2.72 5.60 1.84
C VAL A 21 -3.67 5.49 3.03
N ILE A 22 -3.14 5.08 4.19
CA ILE A 22 -3.92 4.83 5.42
C ILE A 22 -3.61 5.81 6.56
N GLU A 23 -2.49 6.53 6.46
CA GLU A 23 -2.11 7.58 7.41
C GLU A 23 -1.38 8.71 6.65
N THR A 24 -1.64 9.96 7.01
CA THR A 24 -0.99 11.12 6.40
C THR A 24 -0.48 12.07 7.47
N SER A 25 0.60 12.76 7.14
CA SER A 25 1.17 13.86 7.90
C SER A 25 1.66 14.93 6.93
N THR A 26 2.18 16.04 7.47
CA THR A 26 2.78 17.10 6.65
C THR A 26 4.09 16.70 5.99
N THR A 27 4.78 15.69 6.51
CA THR A 27 6.13 15.29 6.07
C THR A 27 6.17 13.92 5.38
N GLU A 28 5.15 13.09 5.60
CA GLU A 28 5.13 11.70 5.11
C GLU A 28 3.73 11.13 5.06
N PHE A 29 3.60 9.97 4.42
CA PHE A 29 2.41 9.14 4.48
C PHE A 29 2.77 7.66 4.69
N LEU A 30 1.86 6.93 5.33
CA LEU A 30 1.88 5.47 5.44
C LEU A 30 0.89 4.90 4.44
N ALA A 31 1.33 3.94 3.64
CA ALA A 31 0.48 3.24 2.69
C ALA A 31 0.57 1.72 2.87
N GLN A 32 -0.57 1.04 2.76
CA GLN A 32 -0.66 -0.41 2.75
C GLN A 32 -0.71 -0.90 1.29
N CYS A 33 0.21 -1.78 0.92
CA CYS A 33 0.26 -2.38 -0.41
C CYS A 33 -0.98 -3.24 -0.65
N LEU A 34 -1.50 -3.19 -1.87
CA LEU A 34 -2.65 -3.96 -2.28
C LEU A 34 -2.24 -5.40 -2.59
N ASP A 35 -3.14 -6.34 -2.28
CA ASP A 35 -2.93 -7.75 -2.59
C ASP A 35 -2.82 -7.97 -4.09
N THR A 36 -1.90 -8.84 -4.49
CA THR A 36 -1.70 -9.22 -5.88
C THR A 36 -2.69 -10.33 -6.25
N GLU A 37 -3.33 -10.23 -7.42
CA GLU A 37 -4.26 -11.26 -7.97
C GLU A 37 -3.63 -12.67 -8.05
N GLN A 38 -2.30 -12.74 -8.12
CA GLN A 38 -1.52 -13.97 -8.14
C GLN A 38 -1.01 -14.28 -6.72
N LEU A 39 -1.76 -15.09 -5.94
CA LEU A 39 -1.42 -15.62 -4.59
C LEU A 39 0.06 -15.47 -4.21
N GLY A 40 0.44 -14.29 -3.76
CA GLY A 40 1.81 -13.86 -3.60
C GLY A 40 1.84 -12.63 -2.72
N PHE A 41 3.02 -12.27 -2.23
CA PHE A 41 3.13 -11.11 -1.36
C PHE A 41 2.71 -9.83 -2.11
N PRO A 42 2.09 -8.87 -1.39
CA PRO A 42 1.89 -7.53 -1.94
C PRO A 42 3.21 -6.97 -2.46
N THR A 43 3.15 -6.21 -3.56
CA THR A 43 4.36 -5.65 -4.18
C THR A 43 5.03 -4.69 -3.21
N MET A 44 6.19 -5.09 -2.69
CA MET A 44 6.99 -4.29 -1.78
C MET A 44 7.80 -3.26 -2.59
N PRO A 45 7.51 -1.95 -2.50
CA PRO A 45 8.31 -0.97 -3.23
C PRO A 45 9.76 -0.94 -2.69
N PRO A 46 10.78 -0.78 -3.54
CA PRO A 46 12.16 -0.69 -3.08
C PRO A 46 12.39 0.54 -2.17
N PHE A 47 13.28 0.41 -1.20
CA PHE A 47 13.78 1.57 -0.45
C PHE A 47 14.43 2.58 -1.43
N GLY A 48 14.15 3.87 -1.24
CA GLY A 48 14.63 4.96 -2.09
C GLY A 48 13.85 5.12 -3.40
N SER A 49 12.83 4.30 -3.66
CA SER A 49 12.01 4.44 -4.87
C SER A 49 11.06 5.63 -4.77
N TRP A 50 10.72 6.18 -5.94
CA TRP A 50 9.74 7.23 -6.08
C TRP A 50 8.32 6.67 -6.08
N VAL A 51 7.42 7.36 -5.39
CA VAL A 51 5.99 7.07 -5.38
C VAL A 51 5.20 8.36 -5.61
N CYS A 52 4.04 8.21 -6.25
CA CYS A 52 3.07 9.28 -6.42
C CYS A 52 1.77 8.85 -5.73
N SER A 53 1.28 9.68 -4.82
CA SER A 53 -0.06 9.56 -4.27
C SER A 53 -0.98 10.58 -4.92
N GLN A 54 -2.22 10.20 -5.18
CA GLN A 54 -3.25 11.08 -5.72
C GLN A 54 -4.42 11.11 -4.74
N ASP A 55 -4.81 12.31 -4.33
CA ASP A 55 -6.06 12.53 -3.62
C ASP A 55 -7.19 12.65 -4.67
N GLU A 56 -8.15 11.72 -4.62
CA GLU A 56 -9.26 11.67 -5.56
C GLU A 56 -10.26 12.82 -5.35
N ASP A 57 -10.40 13.33 -4.12
CA ASP A 57 -11.34 14.39 -3.78
C ASP A 57 -10.82 15.76 -4.21
N SER A 58 -9.55 16.06 -3.92
CA SER A 58 -8.94 17.36 -4.23
C SER A 58 -8.19 17.38 -5.56
N GLY A 59 -7.85 16.22 -6.13
CA GLY A 59 -6.98 16.12 -7.31
C GLY A 59 -5.52 16.50 -7.04
N ASN A 60 -5.13 16.72 -5.78
CA ASN A 60 -3.74 16.97 -5.41
C ASN A 60 -2.89 15.72 -5.64
N GLN A 61 -1.66 15.93 -6.10
CA GLN A 61 -0.66 14.87 -6.22
C GLN A 61 0.49 15.14 -5.26
N LEU A 62 0.90 14.10 -4.53
CA LEU A 62 2.08 14.12 -3.66
C LEU A 62 3.16 13.22 -4.26
N TYR A 63 4.39 13.70 -4.26
CA TYR A 63 5.57 12.94 -4.65
C TYR A 63 6.37 12.61 -3.40
N GLY A 64 6.75 11.34 -3.26
CA GLY A 64 7.49 10.87 -2.11
C GLY A 64 8.59 9.89 -2.45
N ILE A 65 9.52 9.74 -1.49
CA ILE A 65 10.58 8.73 -1.51
C ILE A 65 10.30 7.71 -0.42
N VAL A 66 10.24 6.44 -0.80
CA VAL A 66 10.07 5.35 0.15
C VAL A 66 11.31 5.23 1.03
N TYR A 67 11.13 5.32 2.36
CA TYR A 67 12.25 5.21 3.30
C TYR A 67 12.06 4.10 4.33
N HIS A 68 10.90 3.45 4.37
CA HIS A 68 10.66 2.35 5.29
C HIS A 68 9.61 1.42 4.69
N VAL A 69 9.88 0.12 4.72
CA VAL A 69 8.96 -0.90 4.19
C VAL A 69 9.01 -2.13 5.07
N THR A 70 7.83 -2.66 5.41
CA THR A 70 7.71 -3.80 6.30
C THR A 70 6.60 -4.72 5.83
N THR A 71 6.88 -6.02 5.79
CA THR A 71 5.86 -7.08 5.70
C THR A 71 5.65 -7.68 7.09
N SER A 72 4.43 -7.63 7.60
CA SER A 72 4.09 -8.06 8.95
C SER A 72 2.73 -8.76 8.99
N PRO A 73 2.45 -9.54 10.05
CA PRO A 73 1.11 -10.08 10.28
C PRO A 73 0.05 -8.99 10.27
N ILE A 74 -1.11 -9.29 9.71
CA ILE A 74 -2.26 -8.37 9.68
C ILE A 74 -2.80 -8.06 11.08
N ASP A 75 -2.55 -8.94 12.04
CA ASP A 75 -2.97 -8.78 13.43
C ASP A 75 -1.78 -8.71 14.40
N SER A 76 -2.07 -8.32 15.64
CA SER A 76 -1.10 -8.15 16.72
C SER A 76 -0.85 -9.43 17.53
N ILE A 77 -1.55 -10.52 17.23
CA ILE A 77 -1.51 -11.77 18.01
C ILE A 77 -0.51 -12.74 17.38
N HIS A 78 -0.55 -12.88 16.06
CA HIS A 78 0.29 -13.78 15.32
C HIS A 78 1.65 -13.13 15.08
N ARG A 79 2.72 -13.92 15.29
CA ARG A 79 4.09 -13.51 14.99
C ARG A 79 4.60 -14.35 13.83
N ALA A 80 4.99 -13.69 12.75
CA ALA A 80 5.66 -14.35 11.64
C ALA A 80 6.95 -15.03 12.15
N ARG A 81 7.14 -16.29 11.76
CA ARG A 81 8.32 -17.09 12.11
C ARG A 81 8.93 -17.67 10.86
N ALA A 82 10.27 -17.70 10.79
CA ALA A 82 10.97 -18.37 9.73
C ALA A 82 10.65 -19.89 9.73
N LEU A 83 10.11 -20.37 8.61
CA LEU A 83 9.81 -21.79 8.39
C LEU A 83 10.92 -22.53 7.63
N GLY A 84 11.89 -21.80 7.06
CA GLY A 84 12.99 -22.39 6.27
C GLY A 84 12.56 -22.98 4.92
N LEU A 85 11.35 -22.64 4.46
CA LEU A 85 10.79 -23.09 3.18
C LEU A 85 11.05 -22.04 2.09
N SER A 86 11.18 -22.49 0.85
CA SER A 86 11.10 -21.61 -0.31
C SER A 86 9.68 -21.04 -0.48
N LEU A 87 9.53 -19.98 -1.28
CA LEU A 87 8.23 -19.38 -1.54
C LEU A 87 7.24 -20.36 -2.20
N GLY A 88 7.75 -21.23 -3.08
CA GLY A 88 6.95 -22.26 -3.74
C GLY A 88 6.43 -23.30 -2.75
N GLU A 89 7.32 -23.85 -1.93
CA GLU A 89 6.97 -24.83 -0.88
C GLU A 89 6.04 -24.23 0.18
N LEU A 90 6.27 -22.98 0.56
CA LEU A 90 5.41 -22.25 1.49
C LEU A 90 3.98 -22.14 0.97
N ARG A 91 3.82 -21.88 -0.33
CA ARG A 91 2.51 -21.75 -0.99
C ARG A 91 1.78 -23.09 -1.09
N GLU A 92 2.51 -24.18 -1.28
CA GLU A 92 1.93 -25.53 -1.31
C GLU A 92 1.52 -26.01 0.08
N GLN A 93 2.37 -25.80 1.09
CA GLN A 93 2.13 -26.31 2.43
C GLN A 93 1.19 -25.44 3.26
N GLN A 94 1.26 -24.11 3.09
CA GLN A 94 0.53 -23.13 3.90
C GLN A 94 0.07 -21.94 3.05
N PRO A 95 -0.83 -22.15 2.08
CA PRO A 95 -1.33 -21.07 1.21
C PRO A 95 -1.99 -19.92 1.98
N GLN A 96 -2.58 -20.20 3.14
CA GLN A 96 -3.24 -19.22 3.99
C GLN A 96 -2.30 -18.16 4.57
N ILE A 97 -0.98 -18.41 4.67
CA ILE A 97 -0.02 -17.43 5.22
C ILE A 97 -0.05 -16.11 4.44
N PHE A 98 -0.25 -16.18 3.12
CA PHE A 98 -0.24 -14.99 2.26
C PHE A 98 -1.43 -14.06 2.53
N ALA A 99 -2.56 -14.60 3.01
CA ALA A 99 -3.71 -13.80 3.42
C ALA A 99 -3.58 -13.23 4.84
N LEU A 100 -2.58 -13.67 5.60
CA LEU A 100 -2.34 -13.25 6.99
C LEU A 100 -1.24 -12.18 7.10
N LEU A 101 -0.65 -11.77 5.99
CA LEU A 101 0.45 -10.80 5.96
C LEU A 101 0.03 -9.57 5.16
N LYS A 102 0.38 -8.40 5.68
CA LYS A 102 0.29 -7.11 4.98
C LYS A 102 1.67 -6.55 4.74
N THR A 103 1.79 -5.74 3.70
CA THR A 103 3.01 -4.96 3.44
C THR A 103 2.65 -3.49 3.53
N GLU A 104 3.38 -2.75 4.36
CA GLU A 104 3.19 -1.32 4.55
C GLU A 104 4.50 -0.59 4.25
N PHE A 105 4.42 0.60 3.70
CA PHE A 105 5.57 1.48 3.52
C PHE A 105 5.28 2.90 3.97
N ARG A 106 6.34 3.58 4.42
CA ARG A 106 6.35 5.03 4.65
C ARG A 106 7.15 5.71 3.56
N ALA A 107 6.60 6.81 3.06
CA ALA A 107 7.27 7.67 2.10
C ALA A 107 7.34 9.10 2.64
N VAL A 108 8.55 9.67 2.60
CA VAL A 108 8.76 11.09 2.92
C VAL A 108 8.32 11.92 1.72
N ILE A 109 7.55 12.97 1.98
CA ILE A 109 7.04 13.87 0.95
C ILE A 109 8.18 14.81 0.53
N VAL A 110 8.47 14.85 -0.76
CA VAL A 110 9.52 15.70 -1.35
C VAL A 110 8.96 16.75 -2.31
N GLY A 111 7.67 16.67 -2.64
CA GLY A 111 7.00 17.66 -3.46
C GLY A 111 5.50 17.40 -3.57
N PHE A 112 4.78 18.41 -4.05
CA PHE A 112 3.36 18.29 -4.37
C PHE A 112 3.07 19.01 -5.68
N LYS A 113 1.97 18.62 -6.32
CA LYS A 113 1.41 19.29 -7.49
C LYS A 113 -0.08 19.52 -7.24
N PRO A 114 -0.55 20.78 -7.26
CA PRO A 114 -1.97 21.06 -7.13
C PRO A 114 -2.75 20.54 -8.35
N PRO A 115 -4.07 20.31 -8.22
CA PRO A 115 -4.92 20.01 -9.38
C PRO A 115 -4.74 21.10 -10.42
N MET A 116 -4.76 20.73 -11.70
CA MET A 116 -4.75 21.73 -12.79
C MET A 116 -6.06 22.49 -12.79
N VAL A 117 -6.14 23.55 -12.01
CA VAL A 117 -7.16 24.58 -12.14
C VAL A 117 -6.67 25.50 -13.26
N GLY A 118 -7.46 25.70 -14.31
CA GLY A 118 -7.11 26.46 -15.52
C GLY A 118 -6.92 27.96 -15.28
N GLY A 119 -5.92 28.35 -14.48
CA GLY A 119 -5.58 29.74 -14.20
C GLY A 119 -4.15 29.85 -13.65
N ASN A 120 -3.33 30.64 -14.35
CA ASN A 120 -1.94 30.94 -14.01
C ASN A 120 -1.73 31.11 -12.51
N SER A 121 -1.00 30.19 -11.91
CA SER A 121 -0.45 30.34 -10.57
C SER A 121 1.07 30.27 -10.69
N PHE A 122 1.66 31.46 -10.83
CA PHE A 122 3.10 31.65 -10.70
C PHE A 122 3.47 31.51 -9.22
N VAL A 123 4.52 30.74 -8.96
CA VAL A 123 5.53 31.07 -7.96
C VAL A 123 6.90 30.92 -8.62
#